data_AF-A0AB39LIJ0-F1
#
_entry.id   AF-A0AB39LIJ0-F1
#
_cell.length_a   1.000
_cell.length_b   1.000
_cell.length_c   1.000
_cell.angle_alpha   90.00
_cell.angle_beta   90.00
_cell.angle_gamma   90.00
#
_symmetry.space_group_name_H-M   'P 1'
#
loop_
_entity.id
_entity.type
_entity.pdbx_description
1 polymer ?
#
loop_
_entity_poly.entity_id
_entity_poly.type
_entity_poly.pdbx_seq_one_letter_code
_entity_poly.pdbx_strand_id
1 'polypeptide(L)'
;MPPLVLALLLLAGLSEAAGRILPLVARRPEVSPPVVAGLLLTGTAVESAVVALWPLTAYTLAELLPGAVASGAAPGWTAGQVAPMLLGAVIAFPLLGPALHLMLLTGVGAGLVGPVADASGVGGWAAAACVAAAGVGLAAAVEAVRRLVGRIGTPRTRTRTRTRRRTA
;
A
#
# COMPACT_ATOMS: atom_id res chain seq x y z
N MET A 1 14.80 13.48 -2.02
CA MET A 1 13.75 12.95 -2.93
C MET A 1 13.14 14.14 -3.67
N PRO A 2 12.91 14.06 -4.99
CA PRO A 2 12.34 15.19 -5.73
C PRO A 2 10.95 15.59 -5.19
N PRO A 3 10.61 16.89 -5.09
CA PRO A 3 9.30 17.33 -4.59
C PRO A 3 8.13 16.75 -5.39
N LEU A 4 8.33 16.57 -6.70
CA LEU A 4 7.36 15.94 -7.60
C LEU A 4 7.06 14.49 -7.20
N VAL A 5 8.08 13.71 -6.87
CA VAL A 5 7.92 12.32 -6.41
C VAL A 5 7.12 12.27 -5.10
N LEU A 6 7.41 13.19 -4.18
CA LEU A 6 6.66 13.31 -2.92
C LEU A 6 5.17 13.62 -3.18
N ALA A 7 4.88 14.57 -4.07
CA ALA A 7 3.51 14.90 -4.45
C ALA A 7 2.77 13.71 -5.07
N LEU A 8 3.47 12.90 -5.89
CA LEU A 8 2.90 11.70 -6.50
C LEU A 8 2.67 10.56 -5.50
N LEU A 9 3.57 10.39 -4.53
CA LEU A 9 3.36 9.46 -3.42
C LEU A 9 2.11 9.84 -2.61
N LEU A 10 1.97 11.12 -2.27
CA LEU A 10 0.81 11.64 -1.55
C LEU A 10 -0.47 11.47 -2.36
N LEU A 11 -0.43 11.75 -3.66
CA LEU A 11 -1.59 11.59 -4.53
C LEU A 11 -1.98 10.12 -4.68
N ALA A 12 -1.01 9.21 -4.85
CA ALA A 12 -1.26 7.78 -4.90
C ALA A 12 -1.86 7.27 -3.58
N GLY A 13 -1.30 7.70 -2.44
CA GLY A 13 -1.83 7.34 -1.13
C GLY A 13 -3.23 7.90 -0.88
N LEU A 14 -3.51 9.12 -1.33
CA LEU A 14 -4.83 9.74 -1.24
C LEU A 14 -5.86 9.00 -2.09
N SER A 15 -5.51 8.66 -3.33
CA SER A 15 -6.37 7.90 -4.24
C SER A 15 -6.75 6.55 -3.64
N GLU A 16 -5.79 5.83 -3.07
CA GLU A 16 -6.04 4.52 -2.43
C GLU A 16 -6.90 4.66 -1.17
N ALA A 17 -6.59 5.65 -0.32
CA ALA A 17 -7.37 5.94 0.88
C ALA A 17 -8.82 6.31 0.53
N ALA A 18 -9.00 7.17 -0.47
CA ALA A 18 -10.31 7.57 -0.97
C ALA A 18 -11.09 6.37 -1.52
N GLY A 19 -10.46 5.49 -2.30
CA GLY A 19 -11.12 4.31 -2.87
C GLY A 19 -11.64 3.31 -1.85
N ARG A 20 -11.02 3.27 -0.67
CA ARG A 20 -11.48 2.40 0.44
C ARG A 20 -12.46 3.09 1.37
N ILE A 21 -12.25 4.38 1.67
CA ILE A 21 -13.02 5.11 2.69
C ILE A 21 -14.34 5.66 2.12
N LEU A 22 -14.33 6.25 0.92
CA LEU A 22 -15.51 6.92 0.38
C LEU A 22 -16.70 5.98 0.18
N PRO A 23 -16.54 4.73 -0.34
CA PRO A 23 -17.67 3.80 -0.44
C PRO A 23 -18.28 3.39 0.90
N LEU A 24 -17.49 3.40 1.98
CA LEU A 24 -17.96 3.09 3.33
C LEU A 24 -18.72 4.28 3.93
N VAL A 25 -18.20 5.50 3.75
CA VAL A 25 -18.84 6.74 4.20
C VAL A 25 -20.14 6.98 3.44
N ALA A 26 -20.18 6.70 2.13
CA ALA A 26 -21.41 6.81 1.33
C ALA A 26 -22.55 5.90 1.84
N ARG A 27 -22.22 4.81 2.53
CA ARG A 27 -23.19 3.90 3.16
C ARG A 27 -23.55 4.29 4.60
N ARG A 28 -22.98 5.37 5.14
CA ARG A 28 -23.11 5.79 6.55
C ARG A 28 -23.37 7.31 6.62
N PRO A 29 -24.65 7.73 6.55
CA PRO A 29 -25.00 9.16 6.49
C PRO A 29 -24.66 9.95 7.77
N GLU A 30 -24.32 9.28 8.86
CA GLU A 30 -24.06 9.89 10.18
C GLU A 30 -22.59 10.25 10.43
N VAL A 31 -21.66 9.91 9.53
CA VAL A 31 -20.24 10.17 9.73
C VAL A 31 -19.95 11.66 9.51
N SER A 32 -19.39 12.33 10.51
CA SER A 32 -19.09 13.76 10.41
C SER A 32 -17.93 14.04 9.45
N PRO A 33 -17.96 15.15 8.68
CA PRO A 33 -16.88 15.55 7.78
C PRO A 33 -15.46 15.56 8.39
N PRO A 34 -15.22 16.04 9.63
CA PRO A 34 -13.87 16.01 10.21
C PRO A 34 -13.36 14.59 10.46
N VAL A 35 -14.25 13.63 10.78
CA VAL A 35 -13.87 12.22 10.92
C VAL A 35 -13.46 11.64 9.57
N VAL A 36 -14.21 11.93 8.50
CA VAL A 36 -13.86 11.50 7.14
C VAL A 36 -12.50 12.07 6.73
N ALA A 37 -12.27 13.36 6.96
CA ALA A 37 -10.99 14.01 6.66
C ALA A 37 -9.83 13.37 7.44
N GLY A 38 -10.01 13.12 8.75
CA GLY A 38 -9.00 12.43 9.57
C GLY A 38 -8.71 11.02 9.07
N LEU A 39 -9.72 10.25 8.65
CA LEU A 39 -9.52 8.93 8.07
C LEU A 39 -8.77 9.00 6.74
N LEU A 40 -9.13 9.96 5.87
CA LEU A 40 -8.45 10.14 4.58
C LEU A 40 -7.00 10.57 4.74
N LEU A 41 -6.70 11.50 5.66
CA LEU A 41 -5.33 11.92 5.94
C LEU A 41 -4.49 10.78 6.50
N THR A 42 -5.03 10.04 7.47
CA THR A 42 -4.32 8.89 8.06
C THR A 42 -4.11 7.79 7.04
N GLY A 43 -5.13 7.47 6.24
CA GLY A 43 -5.03 6.53 5.13
C GLY A 43 -3.99 6.98 4.11
N THR A 44 -4.03 8.24 3.69
CA THR A 44 -3.06 8.82 2.75
C THR A 44 -1.64 8.65 3.25
N ALA A 45 -1.37 8.99 4.52
CA ALA A 45 -0.04 8.86 5.10
C ALA A 45 0.45 7.40 5.09
N VAL A 46 -0.41 6.45 5.47
CA VAL A 46 -0.08 5.01 5.49
C VAL A 46 0.18 4.49 4.08
N GLU A 47 -0.74 4.72 3.14
CA GLU A 47 -0.61 4.21 1.77
C GLU A 47 0.59 4.87 1.04
N SER A 48 0.83 6.17 1.28
CA SER A 48 2.03 6.87 0.76
C SER A 48 3.31 6.26 1.29
N ALA A 49 3.36 5.94 2.59
CA ALA A 49 4.51 5.31 3.22
C ALA A 49 4.75 3.90 2.65
N VAL A 50 3.68 3.14 2.42
CA VAL A 50 3.75 1.80 1.82
C VAL A 50 4.34 1.86 0.41
N VAL A 51 3.85 2.77 -0.44
CA VAL A 51 4.39 2.98 -1.79
C VAL A 51 5.84 3.47 -1.71
N ALA A 52 6.15 4.38 -0.78
CA ALA A 52 7.52 4.88 -0.58
C ALA A 52 8.50 3.78 -0.16
N LEU A 53 8.05 2.82 0.64
CA LEU A 53 8.87 1.75 1.20
C LEU A 53 9.14 0.61 0.22
N TRP A 54 8.40 0.54 -0.90
CA TRP A 54 8.49 -0.56 -1.86
C TRP A 54 9.88 -0.72 -2.50
N PRO A 55 10.53 0.32 -3.07
CA PRO A 55 11.87 0.17 -3.65
C PRO A 55 12.90 -0.31 -2.61
N LEU A 56 12.81 0.24 -1.39
CA LEU A 56 13.70 -0.11 -0.29
C LEU A 56 13.50 -1.57 0.12
N THR A 57 12.25 -2.00 0.29
CA THR A 57 11.93 -3.39 0.67
C THR A 57 12.41 -4.37 -0.40
N ALA A 58 12.17 -4.05 -1.68
CA ALA A 58 12.63 -4.87 -2.80
C ALA A 58 14.16 -5.00 -2.82
N TYR A 59 14.87 -3.90 -2.59
CA TYR A 59 16.31 -3.90 -2.47
C TYR A 59 16.81 -4.72 -1.29
N THR A 60 16.23 -4.55 -0.09
CA THR A 60 16.61 -5.34 1.09
C THR A 60 16.39 -6.84 0.86
N LEU A 61 15.33 -7.24 0.15
CA LEU A 61 15.13 -8.63 -0.22
C LEU A 61 16.18 -9.14 -1.21
N ALA A 62 16.64 -8.28 -2.13
CA ALA A 62 17.67 -8.62 -3.10
C ALA A 62 19.04 -8.81 -2.44
N GLU A 63 19.39 -7.96 -1.48
CA GLU A 63 20.65 -8.08 -0.72
C GLU A 63 20.75 -9.38 0.11
N LEU A 64 19.62 -9.98 0.46
CA LEU A 64 19.58 -11.26 1.16
C LEU A 64 19.84 -12.47 0.25
N LEU A 65 19.93 -12.28 -1.06
CA LEU A 65 20.15 -13.37 -2.01
C LEU A 65 21.63 -13.78 -2.09
N PRO A 66 21.93 -15.08 -2.24
CA PRO A 66 23.29 -15.54 -2.53
C PRO A 66 23.82 -14.94 -3.82
N GLY A 67 24.96 -14.26 -3.76
CA GLY A 67 25.58 -13.61 -4.93
C GLY A 67 25.18 -12.15 -5.11
N ALA A 68 24.39 -11.57 -4.21
CA ALA A 68 24.28 -10.12 -4.11
C ALA A 68 25.68 -9.55 -3.84
N VAL A 69 26.06 -8.56 -4.64
CA VAL A 69 27.24 -7.74 -4.38
C VAL A 69 26.72 -6.47 -3.72
N ALA A 70 27.28 -6.10 -2.55
CA ALA A 70 26.95 -4.84 -1.91
C ALA A 70 27.51 -3.70 -2.78
N SER A 71 26.74 -3.28 -3.79
CA SER A 71 27.24 -2.49 -4.92
C SER A 71 26.79 -1.03 -4.92
N GLY A 72 25.93 -0.57 -4.01
CA GLY A 72 25.49 0.83 -4.04
C GLY A 72 24.54 1.27 -2.94
N ALA A 73 24.10 2.53 -3.02
CA ALA A 73 23.03 3.05 -2.18
C ALA A 73 21.69 2.41 -2.58
N ALA A 74 20.82 2.15 -1.59
CA ALA A 74 19.49 1.62 -1.85
C ALA A 74 18.74 2.47 -2.89
N PRO A 75 18.11 1.85 -3.90
CA PRO A 75 17.39 2.57 -4.93
C PRO A 75 16.20 3.30 -4.30
N GLY A 76 16.16 4.61 -4.52
CA GLY A 76 15.01 5.44 -4.22
C GLY A 76 14.14 5.66 -5.44
N TRP A 77 12.95 6.22 -5.22
CA TRP A 77 12.12 6.72 -6.32
C TRP A 77 12.88 7.81 -7.11
N THR A 78 13.07 7.58 -8.40
CA THR A 78 13.78 8.49 -9.32
C THR A 78 12.80 9.32 -10.16
N ALA A 79 13.29 10.43 -10.72
CA ALA A 79 12.51 11.23 -11.65
C ALA A 79 12.06 10.43 -12.90
N GLY A 80 12.79 9.39 -13.30
CA GLY A 80 12.39 8.51 -14.42
C GLY A 80 11.17 7.63 -14.10
N GLN A 81 10.87 7.41 -12.82
CA GLN A 81 9.71 6.64 -12.36
C GLN A 81 8.48 7.52 -12.12
N VAL A 82 8.59 8.82 -12.38
CA VAL A 82 7.49 9.79 -12.29
C VAL A 82 6.36 9.47 -13.26
N ALA A 83 6.67 9.01 -14.49
CA ALA A 83 5.64 8.65 -15.48
C ALA A 83 4.76 7.48 -15.04
N PRO A 84 5.29 6.32 -14.60
CA PRO A 84 4.46 5.24 -14.06
C PRO A 84 3.74 5.62 -12.75
N MET A 85 4.34 6.48 -11.91
CA MET A 85 3.66 7.01 -10.72
C MET A 85 2.54 8.01 -11.04
N LEU A 86 2.71 8.87 -12.03
CA LEU A 86 1.66 9.76 -12.56
C LEU A 86 0.52 8.95 -13.16
N LEU A 87 0.85 7.92 -13.95
CA LEU A 87 -0.13 6.99 -14.50
C LEU A 87 -0.89 6.27 -13.38
N GLY A 88 -0.17 5.77 -12.36
CA GLY A 88 -0.76 5.21 -11.16
C GLY A 88 -1.67 6.21 -10.42
N ALA A 89 -1.20 7.44 -10.18
CA ALA A 89 -1.92 8.43 -9.39
C ALA A 89 -3.15 9.03 -10.12
N VAL A 90 -3.06 9.22 -11.44
CA VAL A 90 -4.14 9.75 -12.29
C VAL A 90 -5.23 8.70 -12.52
N ILE A 91 -4.87 7.41 -12.56
CA ILE A 91 -5.78 6.31 -12.91
C ILE A 91 -6.07 5.41 -11.68
N ALA A 92 -5.55 5.70 -10.48
CA ALA A 92 -6.00 5.05 -9.23
C ALA A 92 -7.31 5.64 -8.70
N PHE A 93 -8.05 6.38 -9.53
CA PHE A 93 -9.41 6.76 -9.17
C PHE A 93 -10.21 5.48 -8.84
N PRO A 94 -11.04 5.48 -7.78
CA PRO A 94 -11.73 4.28 -7.25
C PRO A 94 -12.63 3.51 -8.23
N LEU A 95 -12.75 3.98 -9.48
CA LEU A 95 -13.67 3.53 -10.51
C LEU A 95 -13.07 2.55 -11.52
N LEU A 96 -11.76 2.31 -11.51
CA LEU A 96 -11.11 1.56 -12.61
C LEU A 96 -11.09 0.04 -12.43
N GLY A 97 -11.68 -0.44 -11.35
CA GLY A 97 -11.87 -1.86 -11.09
C GLY A 97 -10.57 -2.61 -10.76
N PRO A 98 -10.67 -3.82 -10.19
CA PRO A 98 -9.51 -4.57 -9.68
C PRO A 98 -8.44 -4.86 -10.75
N ALA A 99 -8.86 -5.14 -11.98
CA ALA A 99 -7.96 -5.52 -13.06
C ALA A 99 -7.01 -4.39 -13.47
N LEU A 100 -7.53 -3.17 -13.61
CA LEU A 100 -6.72 -2.03 -14.03
C LEU A 100 -5.77 -1.60 -12.91
N HIS A 101 -6.21 -1.69 -11.65
CA HIS A 101 -5.35 -1.46 -10.50
C HIS A 101 -4.16 -2.44 -10.48
N LEU A 102 -4.41 -3.74 -10.69
CA LEU A 102 -3.34 -4.74 -10.79
C LEU A 102 -2.38 -4.45 -11.96
N MET A 103 -2.91 -4.05 -13.11
CA MET A 103 -2.09 -3.71 -14.28
C MET A 103 -1.17 -2.51 -13.99
N LEU A 104 -1.68 -1.50 -13.27
CA LEU A 104 -0.87 -0.34 -12.86
C LEU A 104 0.21 -0.71 -11.84
N LEU A 105 -0.12 -1.48 -10.81
CA LEU A 105 0.87 -1.98 -9.85
C LEU A 105 1.97 -2.78 -10.54
N THR A 106 1.59 -3.60 -11.52
CA THR A 106 2.56 -4.38 -12.32
C THR A 106 3.46 -3.48 -13.15
N GLY A 107 2.91 -2.45 -13.80
CA GLY A 107 3.69 -1.47 -14.57
C GLY A 107 4.65 -0.66 -13.70
N VAL A 108 4.20 -0.21 -12.52
CA VAL A 108 5.04 0.49 -11.54
C VAL A 108 6.14 -0.43 -11.01
N GLY A 109 5.80 -1.68 -10.66
CA GLY A 109 6.76 -2.68 -10.20
C GLY A 109 7.81 -3.03 -11.28
N ALA A 110 7.41 -3.18 -12.53
CA ALA A 110 8.32 -3.41 -13.64
C ALA A 110 9.39 -2.30 -13.75
N GLY A 111 9.00 -1.04 -13.49
CA GLY A 111 9.92 0.10 -13.44
C GLY A 111 10.92 0.09 -12.28
N LEU A 112 10.77 -0.80 -11.29
CA LEU A 112 11.71 -0.99 -10.18
C LEU A 112 12.75 -2.09 -10.45
N VAL A 113 12.49 -2.99 -11.41
CA VAL A 113 13.33 -4.18 -11.63
C VAL A 113 14.76 -3.82 -12.01
N GLY A 114 14.94 -2.94 -13.00
CA GLY A 114 16.26 -2.48 -13.45
C GLY A 114 17.05 -1.83 -12.31
N PRO A 115 16.53 -0.76 -11.67
CA PRO A 115 17.21 -0.11 -10.55
C PRO A 115 17.55 -1.05 -9.38
N VAL A 116 16.70 -2.03 -9.06
CA VAL A 116 17.00 -3.02 -8.02
C VAL A 116 18.11 -3.98 -8.46
N ALA A 117 18.06 -4.48 -9.70
CA ALA A 117 19.11 -5.33 -10.26
C ALA A 117 20.47 -4.61 -10.28
N ASP A 118 20.49 -3.37 -10.77
CA ASP A 118 21.70 -2.56 -10.85
C ASP A 118 22.30 -2.25 -9.47
N ALA A 119 21.44 -1.90 -8.49
CA ALA A 119 21.91 -1.52 -7.16
C ALA A 119 22.41 -2.70 -6.32
N SER A 120 21.80 -3.88 -6.47
CA SER A 120 22.13 -5.10 -5.68
C SER A 120 23.03 -6.10 -6.42
N GLY A 121 23.28 -5.85 -7.71
CA GLY A 121 24.05 -6.71 -8.61
C GLY A 121 23.44 -8.09 -8.88
N VAL A 122 22.17 -8.30 -8.50
CA VAL A 122 21.46 -9.56 -8.78
C VAL A 122 20.91 -9.57 -10.21
N GLY A 123 20.68 -10.75 -10.77
CA GLY A 123 20.08 -10.89 -12.09
C GLY A 123 18.65 -10.33 -12.16
N GLY A 124 18.23 -9.82 -13.33
CA GLY A 124 16.94 -9.15 -13.51
C GLY A 124 15.71 -9.98 -13.08
N TRP A 125 15.73 -11.30 -13.27
CA TRP A 125 14.64 -12.18 -12.78
C TRP A 125 14.58 -12.26 -11.26
N ALA A 126 15.73 -12.29 -10.59
CA ALA A 126 15.81 -12.28 -9.13
C ALA A 126 15.32 -10.93 -8.58
N ALA A 127 15.75 -9.81 -9.20
CA ALA A 127 15.25 -8.48 -8.86
C ALA A 127 13.73 -8.37 -9.06
N ALA A 128 13.18 -8.90 -10.15
CA ALA A 128 11.74 -8.93 -10.38
C ALA A 128 10.99 -9.72 -9.29
N ALA A 129 11.53 -10.87 -8.87
CA ALA A 129 10.96 -11.65 -7.77
C ALA A 129 10.99 -10.87 -6.45
N CYS A 130 12.09 -10.18 -6.13
CA CYS A 130 12.21 -9.34 -4.95
C CYS A 130 11.22 -8.16 -4.98
N VAL A 131 11.06 -7.50 -6.12
CA VAL A 131 10.06 -6.42 -6.30
C VAL A 131 8.64 -6.94 -6.09
N ALA A 132 8.30 -8.08 -6.69
CA ALA A 132 6.98 -8.68 -6.52
C ALA A 132 6.74 -9.10 -5.06
N ALA A 133 7.70 -9.77 -4.43
CA ALA A 133 7.63 -10.20 -3.04
C ALA A 133 7.50 -9.02 -2.07
N ALA A 134 8.23 -7.93 -2.30
CA ALA A 134 8.10 -6.70 -1.53
C ALA A 134 6.71 -6.09 -1.65
N GLY A 135 6.16 -6.01 -2.86
CA GLY A 135 4.81 -5.46 -3.09
C GLY A 135 3.74 -6.29 -2.39
N VAL A 136 3.78 -7.61 -2.54
CA VAL A 136 2.85 -8.54 -1.87
C VAL A 136 3.01 -8.49 -0.35
N GLY A 137 4.25 -8.49 0.14
CA GLY A 137 4.57 -8.46 1.57
C GLY A 137 4.06 -7.20 2.26
N LEU A 138 4.28 -6.03 1.64
CA LEU A 138 3.80 -4.75 2.15
C LEU A 138 2.26 -4.70 2.16
N ALA A 139 1.61 -5.14 1.08
CA ALA A 139 0.14 -5.21 1.02
C ALA A 139 -0.43 -6.16 2.10
N ALA A 140 0.19 -7.32 2.29
CA ALA A 140 -0.20 -8.28 3.32
C ALA A 140 0.00 -7.72 4.73
N ALA A 141 1.09 -6.97 4.98
CA ALA A 141 1.36 -6.35 6.27
C ALA A 141 0.29 -5.30 6.62
N VAL A 142 -0.06 -4.41 5.68
CA VAL A 142 -1.11 -3.40 5.87
C VAL A 142 -2.45 -4.08 6.14
N GLU A 143 -2.79 -5.13 5.38
CA GLU A 143 -4.03 -5.87 5.58
C GLU A 143 -4.06 -6.60 6.93
N ALA A 144 -2.93 -7.16 7.37
CA ALA A 144 -2.82 -7.78 8.69
C ALA A 144 -3.05 -6.75 9.81
N VAL A 145 -2.43 -5.57 9.72
CA VAL A 145 -2.64 -4.47 10.67
C VAL A 145 -4.11 -4.04 10.66
N ARG A 146 -4.73 -3.89 9.48
CA ARG A 146 -6.14 -3.52 9.35
C ARG A 146 -7.06 -4.54 10.01
N ARG A 147 -6.83 -5.83 9.78
CA ARG A 147 -7.58 -6.92 10.43
C ARG A 147 -7.36 -6.93 11.94
N LEU A 148 -6.14 -6.67 12.41
CA LEU A 148 -5.82 -6.60 13.83
C LEU A 148 -6.54 -5.43 14.50
N VAL A 149 -6.46 -4.23 13.92
CA VAL A 149 -7.17 -3.04 14.40
C VAL A 149 -8.68 -3.27 14.42
N GLY A 150 -9.26 -3.85 13.36
CA GLY A 150 -10.68 -4.20 13.31
C GLY A 150 -11.10 -5.20 14.38
N ARG A 151 -10.25 -6.17 14.72
CA ARG A 151 -10.49 -7.14 15.81
C ARG A 151 -10.41 -6.51 17.19
N ILE A 152 -9.51 -5.54 17.40
CA ILE A 152 -9.34 -4.86 18.70
C ILE A 152 -10.42 -3.80 18.91
N GLY A 153 -10.74 -3.05 17.85
CA GLY A 153 -11.69 -1.92 17.88
C GLY A 153 -13.17 -2.33 17.90
N THR A 154 -13.48 -3.62 17.76
CA THR A 154 -14.83 -4.13 17.98
C THR A 154 -14.96 -4.60 19.43
N PRO A 155 -15.72 -3.90 20.31
CA PRO A 155 -16.07 -4.46 21.60
C PRO A 155 -16.80 -5.77 21.32
N ARG A 156 -16.22 -6.88 21.79
CA ARG A 156 -16.83 -8.21 21.72
C ARG A 156 -18.20 -8.09 22.38
N THR A 157 -19.27 -7.93 21.60
CA THR A 157 -20.64 -8.08 22.05
C THR A 157 -20.81 -9.54 22.41
N ARG A 158 -20.31 -9.88 23.61
CA ARG A 158 -20.56 -11.14 24.27
C ARG A 158 -22.06 -11.11 24.55
N THR A 159 -22.83 -11.66 23.63
CA THR A 159 -24.27 -11.85 23.77
C THR A 159 -24.48 -12.56 25.09
N ARG A 160 -24.82 -11.79 26.13
CA ARG A 160 -25.17 -12.31 27.44
C ARG A 160 -26.53 -12.93 27.22
N THR A 161 -26.55 -14.23 26.92
CA THR A 161 -27.75 -15.06 26.89
C THR A 161 -28.38 -14.95 28.27
N ARG A 162 -29.27 -13.97 28.42
CA ARG A 162 -30.07 -13.76 29.62
C ARG A 162 -31.15 -14.83 29.53
N THR A 163 -30.85 -16.01 30.04
CA THR A 163 -31.83 -17.06 30.34
C THR A 163 -32.82 -16.48 31.34
N ARG A 164 -33.85 -15.84 30.78
CA ARG A 164 -35.04 -15.42 31.51
C ARG A 164 -35.84 -16.70 31.77
N ARG A 165 -35.46 -17.44 32.82
CA ARG A 165 -36.35 -18.43 33.44
C ARG A 165 -37.50 -17.65 34.07
N ARG A 166 -38.54 -17.47 33.27
CA ARG A 166 -39.87 -17.09 33.70
C ARG A 166 -40.53 -18.36 34.24
N THR A 167 -40.90 -18.32 35.52
CA THR A 167 -42.15 -18.87 36.07
C THR A 167 -42.49 -20.33 35.77
N ALA A 168 -42.30 -21.19 36.77
CA ALA A 168 -43.34 -22.07 37.29
C ALA A 168 -43.21 -22.05 38.82
#